data_AF-A0A938NL07-F1
#
_entry.id   AF-A0A938NL07-F1
#
_cell.length_a   1.000
_cell.length_b   1.000
_cell.length_c   1.000
_cell.angle_alpha   90.00
_cell.angle_beta   90.00
_cell.angle_gamma   90.00
#
_symmetry.space_group_name_H-M   'P 1'
#
loop_
_entity.id
_entity.type
_entity.pdbx_description
1 polymer ?
#
loop_
_entity_poly.entity_id
_entity_poly.type
_entity_poly.pdbx_seq_one_letter_code
_entity_poly.pdbx_strand_id
1 'polypeptide(L)'
;MRRWGKILLGLVVAAGLVYLYYTEVKPVVIFGLRSDYAKAIPYQKVPEGIDSLKAESCGTCHKAIYDEWKTSIHAQAYEDPFFQAYWKKDRNIWVCLNCHTPLENQQPT
;
A
#
# COMPACT_ATOMS: atom_id res chain seq x y z
N MET A 1 -19.26 38.15 -31.21
CA MET A 1 -19.50 36.70 -31.41
C MET A 1 -18.23 35.85 -31.40
N ARG A 2 -17.20 36.14 -32.21
CA ARG A 2 -15.96 35.33 -32.30
C ARG A 2 -15.14 35.21 -30.99
N ARG A 3 -15.14 36.23 -30.12
CA ARG A 3 -14.50 36.17 -28.79
C ARG A 3 -15.24 35.22 -27.84
N TRP A 4 -16.57 35.27 -27.82
CA TRP A 4 -17.41 34.38 -27.01
C TRP A 4 -17.28 32.92 -27.41
N GLY A 5 -17.21 32.62 -28.72
CA GLY A 5 -16.96 31.26 -29.20
C GLY A 5 -15.61 30.68 -28.76
N LYS A 6 -14.54 31.50 -28.74
CA LYS A 6 -13.23 31.09 -28.22
C LYS A 6 -13.25 30.84 -26.71
N ILE A 7 -13.97 31.68 -25.96
CA ILE A 7 -14.12 31.51 -24.51
C ILE A 7 -14.87 30.21 -24.20
N LEU A 8 -15.99 29.94 -24.88
CA LEU A 8 -16.75 28.71 -24.70
C LEU A 8 -15.92 27.47 -25.06
N LEU A 9 -15.19 27.50 -26.18
CA LEU A 9 -14.30 26.39 -26.55
C LEU A 9 -13.22 26.15 -25.49
N GLY A 10 -12.61 27.23 -24.97
CA GLY A 10 -11.61 27.13 -23.90
C GLY A 10 -12.19 26.50 -22.62
N LEU A 11 -13.40 26.88 -22.22
CA LEU A 11 -14.07 26.29 -21.06
C LEU A 11 -14.38 24.80 -21.24
N VAL A 12 -14.83 24.39 -22.42
CA VAL A 12 -15.10 22.98 -22.73
C VAL A 12 -13.81 22.16 -22.71
N VAL A 13 -12.73 22.67 -23.30
CA VAL A 13 -11.42 22.01 -23.27
C VAL A 13 -10.92 21.88 -21.83
N ALA A 14 -11.00 22.96 -21.04
CA ALA A 14 -10.59 22.92 -19.63
C ALA A 14 -11.43 21.91 -18.83
N ALA A 15 -12.75 21.88 -19.01
CA ALA A 15 -13.63 20.91 -18.36
C ALA A 15 -13.31 19.47 -18.79
N GLY A 16 -13.05 19.22 -20.08
CA GLY A 16 -12.66 17.91 -20.59
C GLY A 16 -11.30 17.44 -20.04
N LEU A 17 -10.32 18.34 -19.94
CA LEU A 17 -9.01 18.04 -19.34
C LEU A 17 -9.13 17.74 -17.84
N VAL A 18 -9.95 18.52 -17.11
CA VAL A 18 -10.24 18.27 -15.69
C VAL A 18 -10.91 16.90 -15.53
N TYR A 19 -11.92 16.58 -16.33
CA TYR A 19 -12.58 15.28 -16.31
C TYR A 19 -11.56 14.15 -16.54
N LEU A 20 -10.82 14.19 -17.64
CA LEU A 20 -9.83 13.16 -17.99
C LEU A 20 -8.76 13.00 -16.89
N TYR A 21 -8.31 14.10 -16.29
CA TYR A 21 -7.36 14.03 -15.19
C TYR A 21 -7.95 13.32 -13.97
N TYR A 22 -9.16 13.68 -13.53
CA TYR A 22 -9.73 13.11 -12.31
C TYR A 22 -10.33 11.71 -12.49
N THR A 23 -10.71 11.31 -13.71
CA THR A 23 -11.30 9.99 -13.97
C THR A 23 -10.31 8.96 -14.48
N GLU A 24 -9.38 9.35 -15.37
CA GLU A 24 -8.50 8.40 -16.05
C GLU A 24 -7.05 8.45 -15.55
N VAL A 25 -6.55 9.64 -15.18
CA VAL A 25 -5.12 9.84 -14.89
C VAL A 25 -4.82 9.79 -13.39
N LYS A 26 -5.66 10.42 -12.56
CA LYS A 26 -5.44 10.52 -11.13
C LYS A 26 -5.70 9.14 -10.51
N PRO A 27 -4.70 8.52 -9.86
CA PRO A 27 -4.89 7.21 -9.25
C PRO A 27 -5.97 7.29 -8.17
N VAL A 28 -7.04 6.51 -8.36
CA VAL A 28 -8.11 6.26 -7.37
C VAL A 28 -7.60 5.27 -6.31
N VAL A 29 -6.54 5.62 -5.60
CA VAL A 29 -6.29 4.95 -4.32
C VAL A 29 -7.43 5.34 -3.38
N ILE A 30 -8.26 4.36 -3.05
CA ILE A 30 -9.61 4.50 -2.47
C ILE A 30 -9.60 5.13 -1.07
N PHE A 31 -8.43 5.25 -0.44
CA PHE A 31 -8.28 5.77 0.90
C PHE A 31 -7.41 7.02 0.85
N GLY A 32 -7.94 8.14 1.37
CA GLY A 32 -7.10 9.18 1.94
C GLY A 32 -6.34 8.55 3.11
N LEU A 33 -5.24 7.86 2.81
CA LEU A 33 -4.36 7.30 3.82
C LEU A 33 -3.80 8.46 4.63
N ARG A 34 -3.74 8.28 5.95
CA ARG A 34 -2.91 9.14 6.77
C ARG A 34 -1.48 9.08 6.23
N SER A 35 -0.77 10.21 6.26
CA SER A 35 0.55 10.34 5.62
C SER A 35 1.59 9.35 6.15
N ASP A 36 1.42 8.87 7.37
CA ASP A 36 2.24 7.84 8.02
C ASP A 36 2.08 6.44 7.41
N TYR A 37 0.94 6.12 6.77
CA TYR A 37 0.73 4.85 6.04
C TYR A 37 0.96 4.97 4.54
N ALA A 38 1.30 6.16 4.05
CA ALA A 38 1.54 6.39 2.63
C ALA A 38 2.84 5.74 2.13
N LYS A 39 3.69 5.23 3.03
CA LYS A 39 4.96 4.58 2.72
C LYS A 39 5.13 3.35 3.61
N ALA A 40 5.99 2.42 3.18
CA ALA A 40 6.45 1.35 4.04
C ALA A 40 7.14 1.92 5.27
N ILE A 41 7.15 1.15 6.36
CA ILE A 41 8.02 1.44 7.49
C ILE A 41 9.46 1.31 6.97
N PRO A 42 10.29 2.36 7.10
CA PRO A 42 11.64 2.34 6.56
C PRO A 42 12.46 1.18 7.13
N TYR A 43 13.53 0.81 6.43
CA TYR A 43 14.50 -0.19 6.85
C TYR A 43 14.77 -0.16 8.36
N GLN A 44 14.51 -1.30 9.02
CA GLN A 44 14.82 -1.51 10.43
C GLN A 44 16.07 -2.35 10.58
N LYS A 45 17.01 -1.90 11.42
CA LYS A 45 18.19 -2.69 11.77
C LYS A 45 17.77 -3.84 12.70
N VAL A 46 18.42 -4.98 12.56
CA VAL A 46 18.27 -6.09 13.51
C VAL A 46 18.89 -5.66 14.85
N PRO A 47 18.14 -5.69 15.98
CA PRO A 47 18.68 -5.41 17.30
C PRO A 47 19.75 -6.41 17.73
N GLU A 48 20.64 -5.99 18.63
CA GLU A 48 21.60 -6.90 19.26
C GLU A 48 20.87 -8.00 20.04
N GLY A 49 21.38 -9.24 19.93
CA GLY A 49 20.83 -10.40 20.64
C GLY A 49 19.79 -11.21 19.86
N ILE A 50 19.46 -10.84 18.62
CA ILE A 50 18.65 -11.65 17.71
C ILE A 50 19.27 -11.69 16.29
N ASP A 51 19.01 -12.75 15.56
CA ASP A 51 19.62 -12.96 14.23
C ASP A 51 18.83 -12.31 13.09
N SER A 52 17.54 -12.00 13.31
CA SER A 52 16.68 -11.42 12.28
C SER A 52 15.45 -10.71 12.87
N LEU A 53 14.77 -9.92 12.03
CA LEU A 53 13.45 -9.34 12.33
C LEU A 53 12.28 -10.30 12.04
N LYS A 54 12.56 -11.56 11.69
CA LYS A 54 11.50 -12.56 11.52
C LYS A 54 10.92 -12.92 12.89
N ALA A 55 9.62 -13.15 12.94
CA ALA A 55 8.92 -13.45 14.19
C ALA A 55 9.47 -14.71 14.89
N GLU A 56 10.01 -15.66 14.13
CA GLU A 56 10.69 -16.87 14.64
C GLU A 56 11.83 -16.52 15.59
N SER A 57 12.66 -15.50 15.26
CA SER A 57 13.76 -15.06 16.11
C SER A 57 13.24 -14.60 17.47
N CYS A 58 12.14 -13.83 17.48
CA CYS A 58 11.48 -13.39 18.71
C CYS A 58 10.87 -14.55 19.50
N GLY A 59 10.32 -15.55 18.80
CA GLY A 59 9.69 -16.75 19.37
C GLY A 59 10.63 -17.65 20.17
N THR A 60 11.95 -17.50 20.00
CA THR A 60 12.97 -18.18 20.82
C THR A 60 12.82 -17.85 22.31
N CYS A 61 12.52 -16.59 22.63
CA CYS A 61 12.33 -16.12 24.02
C CYS A 61 10.85 -15.88 24.36
N HIS A 62 10.04 -15.44 23.39
CA HIS A 62 8.64 -15.09 23.57
C HIS A 62 7.69 -16.14 22.99
N LYS A 63 7.86 -17.40 23.41
CA LYS A 63 7.19 -18.55 22.79
C LYS A 63 5.67 -18.48 22.80
N ALA A 64 5.06 -18.12 23.94
CA ALA A 64 3.60 -18.02 24.04
C ALA A 64 3.02 -16.98 23.06
N ILE A 65 3.67 -15.81 22.95
CA ILE A 65 3.26 -14.73 22.05
C ILE A 65 3.42 -15.16 20.59
N TYR A 66 4.55 -15.80 20.25
CA TYR A 66 4.77 -16.32 18.90
C TYR A 66 3.74 -17.39 18.52
N ASP A 67 3.46 -18.33 19.43
CA ASP A 67 2.51 -19.41 19.20
C ASP A 67 1.07 -18.91 19.04
N GLU A 68 0.71 -17.80 19.69
CA GLU A 68 -0.56 -17.08 19.46
C GLU A 68 -0.53 -16.33 18.12
N TRP A 69 0.45 -15.45 17.92
CA TRP A 69 0.56 -14.58 16.76
C TRP A 69 0.56 -15.36 15.44
N LYS A 70 1.29 -16.48 15.36
CA LYS A 70 1.41 -17.29 14.13
C LYS A 70 0.06 -17.83 13.62
N THR A 71 -0.96 -17.90 14.48
CA THR A 71 -2.31 -18.36 14.13
C THR A 71 -3.24 -17.22 13.72
N SER A 72 -2.79 -15.96 13.86
CA SER A 72 -3.58 -14.78 13.55
C SER A 72 -3.57 -14.45 12.05
N ILE A 73 -4.59 -13.70 11.61
CA ILE A 73 -4.64 -13.15 10.25
C ILE A 73 -3.50 -12.15 9.99
N HIS A 74 -2.95 -11.49 11.03
CA HIS A 74 -1.80 -10.62 10.85
C HIS A 74 -0.54 -11.39 10.43
N ALA A 75 -0.30 -12.57 11.01
CA ALA A 75 0.82 -13.42 10.59
C ALA A 75 0.66 -13.97 9.17
N GLN A 76 -0.57 -14.03 8.68
CA GLN A 76 -0.93 -14.51 7.35
C GLN A 76 -1.24 -13.36 6.38
N ALA A 77 -1.05 -12.09 6.77
CA ALA A 77 -1.59 -10.95 6.05
C ALA A 77 -1.09 -10.88 4.60
N TYR A 78 0.19 -11.17 4.38
CA TYR A 78 0.76 -11.22 3.03
C TYR A 78 0.45 -12.53 2.30
N GLU A 79 0.45 -13.68 2.97
CA GLU A 79 0.31 -14.99 2.33
C GLU A 79 -1.16 -15.40 2.07
N ASP A 80 -2.11 -14.69 2.67
CA ASP A 80 -3.53 -14.96 2.54
C ASP A 80 -3.96 -15.07 1.06
N PRO A 81 -4.62 -16.16 0.65
CA PRO A 81 -4.94 -16.40 -0.76
C PRO A 81 -5.95 -15.38 -1.31
N PHE A 82 -6.83 -14.82 -0.49
CA PHE A 82 -7.73 -13.75 -0.94
C PHE A 82 -6.94 -12.48 -1.20
N PHE A 83 -6.08 -12.07 -0.27
CA PHE A 83 -5.17 -10.94 -0.45
C PHE A 83 -4.35 -11.09 -1.73
N GLN A 84 -3.69 -12.23 -1.95
CA GLN A 84 -2.88 -12.48 -3.14
C GLN A 84 -3.71 -12.38 -4.44
N ALA A 85 -4.94 -12.90 -4.45
CA ALA A 85 -5.83 -12.81 -5.60
C ALA A 85 -6.23 -11.36 -5.92
N TYR A 86 -6.61 -10.57 -4.91
CA TYR A 86 -6.99 -9.17 -5.08
C TYR A 86 -5.79 -8.28 -5.40
N TRP A 87 -4.66 -8.48 -4.72
CA TRP A 87 -3.42 -7.73 -4.98
C TRP A 87 -2.97 -7.93 -6.43
N LYS A 88 -3.02 -9.16 -6.94
CA LYS A 88 -2.76 -9.47 -8.36
C LYS A 88 -3.76 -8.82 -9.31
N LYS A 89 -5.07 -8.88 -8.98
CA LYS A 89 -6.12 -8.22 -9.76
C LYS A 89 -5.88 -6.71 -9.86
N ASP A 90 -5.40 -6.10 -8.78
CA ASP A 90 -5.06 -4.68 -8.69
C ASP A 90 -3.62 -4.38 -9.20
N ARG A 91 -3.06 -5.27 -10.03
CA ARG A 91 -1.75 -5.11 -10.67
C ARG A 91 -0.61 -4.93 -9.67
N ASN A 92 -0.69 -5.63 -8.54
CA ASN A 92 0.30 -5.61 -7.46
C ASN A 92 0.58 -4.20 -6.94
N ILE A 93 -0.47 -3.38 -6.76
CA ILE A 93 -0.32 -2.01 -6.28
C ILE A 93 0.46 -1.99 -4.94
N TRP A 94 1.51 -1.18 -4.90
CA TRP A 94 2.49 -1.16 -3.81
C TRP A 94 1.88 -0.80 -2.45
N VAL A 95 0.83 0.02 -2.42
CA VAL A 95 0.25 0.56 -1.18
C VAL A 95 -0.34 -0.53 -0.28
N CYS A 96 -0.75 -1.66 -0.85
CA CYS A 96 -1.23 -2.82 -0.11
C CYS A 96 -0.16 -3.40 0.83
N LEU A 97 1.12 -3.31 0.44
CA LEU A 97 2.23 -3.85 1.21
C LEU A 97 2.52 -3.04 2.48
N ASN A 98 2.18 -1.74 2.51
CA ASN A 98 2.38 -0.90 3.68
C ASN A 98 1.61 -1.39 4.93
N CYS A 99 0.60 -2.26 4.75
CA CYS A 99 -0.14 -2.89 5.83
C CYS A 99 0.08 -4.42 5.89
N HIS A 100 0.17 -5.09 4.74
CA HIS A 100 0.23 -6.55 4.69
C HIS A 100 1.66 -7.13 4.80
N THR A 101 2.69 -6.30 4.59
CA THR A 101 4.10 -6.59 4.91
C THR A 101 4.82 -5.25 5.15
N PRO A 102 4.58 -4.62 6.32
CA PRO A 102 4.79 -3.18 6.48
C PRO A 102 6.26 -2.76 6.51
N LEU A 103 7.19 -3.66 6.86
CA LEU A 103 8.62 -3.36 6.92
C LEU A 103 9.25 -3.40 5.53
N GLU A 104 9.90 -2.30 5.12
CA GLU A 104 10.58 -2.18 3.83
C GLU A 104 11.53 -3.34 3.54
N ASN A 105 12.31 -3.76 4.54
CA ASN A 105 13.27 -4.86 4.43
C ASN A 105 12.65 -6.27 4.56
N GLN A 106 11.33 -6.39 4.60
CA GLN A 106 10.57 -7.64 4.54
C GLN A 106 9.54 -7.66 3.40
N GLN A 107 9.46 -6.60 2.59
CA GLN A 107 8.65 -6.60 1.38
C GLN A 107 9.29 -7.49 0.29
N PRO A 108 8.48 -8.11 -0.58
CA PRO A 108 9.00 -8.81 -1.76
C PRO A 108 9.76 -7.84 -2.68
N THR A 109 10.89 -8.30 -3.23
CA THR A 109 11.73 -7.57 -4.20
C THR A 109 11.21 -7.68 -5.63
#